data_AF-A0A9P0BZ21-F1
#
_entry.id   AF-A0A9P0BZ21-F1
#
_cell.length_a   1.000
_cell.length_b   1.000
_cell.length_c   1.000
_cell.angle_alpha   90.00
_cell.angle_beta   90.00
_cell.angle_gamma   90.00
#
_symmetry.space_group_name_H-M   'P 1'
#
loop_
_entity.id
_entity.type
_entity.pdbx_description
1 polymer ?
#
loop_
_entity_poly.entity_id
_entity_poly.type
_entity_poly.pdbx_seq_one_letter_code
_entity_poly.pdbx_strand_id
1 'polypeptide(L)'
;MWVPLKSPKLGVAVYNWKGDVRSGLPLEIGEAVQILEENGGWYRGFSTKNRSAWGIFPLCVVTIRPSIVKGTGANAIAELKDDPLVREIAIVLREWARLWKKLYVERETYRFSAVAKVMRELLSGRRALLAGTLTQDQTRALRLKLVAKLDWGNRKLGLELVPRRGAAAVEPEDISLVELYRVHVESAERAAAWRGTLRRAGGSGSSFNSGTLTNGTTTVTTAAQSYHLMCSMRDFGHTAGGDEAELLLWLHDARRAQPLSERFRVRIARDGFSNYVDRLHANSTLFADLSTTDLSRELWLVAWVIRVGRWAGAGGGSGTGERRGPVARRPLGAGVLPLSEFLRQPGQQPSEKEYTFKVYQCEEKDFHQLHDMLIRKQTNKCNILPGQPNYGIVVALRLLTHPGSITEAVSSGATITAKRGFPDIIMPGDVRNDLYLTLERAEFERGGKSTAKNVLATVSVHDNTGQVINECVWGASGNGSTCYESLVLYHNNSPLWGEQLRLTVPLDTFTHAHVRIEFRHCSTRDKNERKLFGFSFARLMEASGATLRDGAHELYVYKCDDPSKLATASYLSLASCASDSARMAPVNGVAPSF
;
A
#
# COMPACT_ATOMS: atom_id res chain seq x y z
N MET A 1 50.13 -8.21 -37.77
CA MET A 1 49.83 -9.65 -37.99
C MET A 1 48.62 -9.97 -37.12
N TRP A 2 47.67 -10.78 -37.59
CA TRP A 2 46.50 -11.14 -36.78
C TRP A 2 46.90 -12.02 -35.60
N VAL A 3 46.47 -11.63 -34.40
CA VAL A 3 46.77 -12.34 -33.16
C VAL A 3 45.48 -12.98 -32.64
N PRO A 4 45.44 -14.31 -32.47
CA PRO A 4 44.29 -14.98 -31.88
C PRO A 4 44.15 -14.63 -30.40
N LEU A 5 42.92 -14.39 -29.97
CA LEU A 5 42.59 -14.13 -28.58
C LEU A 5 42.73 -15.41 -27.74
N LYS A 6 43.20 -15.28 -26.49
CA LYS A 6 43.28 -16.40 -25.53
C LYS A 6 41.93 -17.09 -25.31
N SER A 7 40.84 -16.33 -25.41
CA SER A 7 39.47 -16.82 -25.35
C SER A 7 38.61 -15.96 -26.28
N PRO A 8 37.61 -16.54 -26.97
CA PRO A 8 36.65 -15.77 -27.73
C PRO A 8 35.97 -14.70 -26.86
N LYS A 9 35.78 -13.50 -27.42
CA LYS A 9 35.05 -12.42 -26.74
C LYS A 9 33.73 -12.19 -27.45
N LEU A 10 32.71 -11.76 -26.72
CA LEU A 10 31.47 -11.26 -27.31
C LEU A 10 31.48 -9.74 -27.38
N GLY A 11 31.25 -9.19 -28.57
CA GLY A 11 31.08 -7.76 -28.82
C GLY A 11 29.65 -7.43 -29.22
N VAL A 12 29.23 -6.19 -28.97
CA VAL A 12 27.99 -5.63 -29.52
C VAL A 12 28.34 -4.37 -30.29
N ALA A 13 27.88 -4.27 -31.53
CA ALA A 13 28.08 -3.09 -32.36
C ALA A 13 27.40 -1.87 -31.74
N VAL A 14 28.14 -0.77 -31.59
CA VAL A 14 27.65 0.53 -31.07
C VAL A 14 27.41 1.54 -32.17
N TYR A 15 27.78 1.22 -33.41
CA TYR A 15 27.60 2.06 -34.58
C TYR A 15 27.36 1.20 -35.83
N ASN A 16 26.65 1.75 -36.83
CA ASN A 16 26.44 1.08 -38.11
C ASN A 16 27.73 1.17 -38.95
N TRP A 17 28.25 0.03 -39.39
CA TRP A 17 29.45 -0.03 -40.23
C TRP A 17 29.19 -0.85 -41.49
N LYS A 18 29.42 -0.25 -42.66
CA LYS A 18 29.05 -0.84 -43.95
C LYS A 18 29.97 -1.95 -44.43
N GLY A 19 31.14 -2.12 -43.80
CA GLY A 19 32.10 -3.12 -44.24
C GLY A 19 32.90 -2.71 -45.48
N ASP A 20 33.09 -1.41 -45.73
CA ASP A 20 33.73 -0.83 -46.93
C ASP A 20 35.26 -1.07 -46.99
N VAL A 21 35.71 -2.29 -46.70
CA VAL A 21 37.11 -2.75 -46.76
C VAL A 21 37.15 -4.19 -47.23
N ARG A 22 38.33 -4.64 -47.71
CA ARG A 22 38.53 -6.04 -48.08
C ARG A 22 38.31 -6.95 -46.85
N SER A 23 37.43 -7.94 -47.02
CA SER A 23 37.00 -8.85 -45.95
C SER A 23 36.27 -8.16 -44.78
N GLY A 24 35.71 -6.97 -45.00
CA GLY A 24 34.91 -6.27 -43.99
C GLY A 24 33.60 -6.99 -43.69
N LEU A 25 33.28 -7.16 -42.41
CA LEU A 25 31.98 -7.69 -41.96
C LEU A 25 31.02 -6.52 -41.69
N PRO A 26 30.00 -6.26 -42.52
CA PRO A 26 29.02 -5.21 -42.24
C PRO A 26 28.32 -5.48 -40.91
N LEU A 27 28.17 -4.43 -40.08
CA LEU A 27 27.56 -4.49 -38.75
C LEU A 27 26.47 -3.43 -38.59
N GLU A 28 25.34 -3.83 -38.04
CA GLU A 28 24.29 -2.90 -37.61
C GLU A 28 24.37 -2.64 -36.10
N ILE A 29 23.98 -1.44 -35.66
CA ILE A 29 23.94 -1.08 -34.25
C ILE A 29 23.10 -2.08 -33.45
N GLY A 30 23.67 -2.60 -32.36
CA GLY A 30 23.07 -3.63 -31.52
C GLY A 30 23.30 -5.06 -31.99
N GLU A 31 23.97 -5.29 -33.13
CA GLU A 31 24.35 -6.62 -33.58
C GLU A 31 25.46 -7.22 -32.70
N ALA A 32 25.27 -8.48 -32.29
CA ALA A 32 26.25 -9.20 -31.50
C ALA A 32 27.22 -9.96 -32.43
N VAL A 33 28.51 -9.88 -32.10
CA VAL A 33 29.60 -10.52 -32.84
C VAL A 33 30.47 -11.31 -31.89
N GLN A 34 30.93 -12.47 -32.34
CA GLN A 34 31.96 -13.21 -31.63
C GLN A 34 33.32 -12.88 -32.24
N ILE A 35 34.24 -12.42 -31.39
CA ILE A 35 35.58 -11.96 -31.76
C ILE A 35 36.58 -13.04 -31.39
N LEU A 36 37.45 -13.37 -32.35
CA LEU A 36 38.43 -14.45 -32.22
C LEU A 36 39.87 -13.95 -32.40
N GLU A 37 40.08 -12.92 -33.20
CA GLU A 37 41.41 -12.38 -33.46
C GLU A 37 41.38 -10.85 -33.40
N GLU A 38 42.53 -10.25 -33.08
CA GLU A 38 42.75 -8.81 -33.09
C GLU A 38 44.04 -8.45 -33.85
N ASN A 39 44.05 -7.28 -34.47
CA ASN A 39 45.20 -6.74 -35.17
C ASN A 39 45.19 -5.21 -35.06
N GLY A 40 45.85 -4.68 -34.04
CA GLY A 40 45.93 -3.23 -33.79
C GLY A 40 44.53 -2.63 -33.59
N GLY A 41 44.05 -1.88 -34.59
CA GLY A 41 42.74 -1.21 -34.58
C GLY A 41 41.56 -2.03 -35.12
N TRP A 42 41.77 -3.32 -35.44
CA TRP A 42 40.76 -4.19 -36.02
C TRP A 42 40.53 -5.47 -35.23
N TYR A 43 39.27 -5.90 -35.20
CA TYR A 43 38.85 -7.22 -34.76
C TYR A 43 38.49 -8.09 -35.96
N ARG A 44 38.63 -9.41 -35.81
CA ARG A 44 38.11 -10.40 -36.75
C ARG A 44 37.22 -11.38 -36.02
N GLY A 45 36.09 -11.68 -36.64
CA GLY A 45 35.06 -12.50 -36.03
C GLY A 45 33.90 -12.77 -36.98
N PHE A 46 32.78 -13.19 -36.42
CA PHE A 46 31.56 -13.46 -37.15
C PHE A 46 30.33 -12.95 -36.42
N SER A 47 29.24 -12.69 -37.16
CA SER A 47 27.95 -12.31 -36.59
C SER A 47 27.30 -13.49 -35.89
N THR A 48 26.77 -13.28 -34.68
CA THR A 48 26.02 -14.34 -33.99
C THR A 48 24.69 -14.69 -34.67
N LYS A 49 24.17 -13.80 -35.53
CA LYS A 49 22.97 -14.07 -36.35
C LYS A 49 23.30 -14.99 -37.53
N ASN A 50 24.49 -14.84 -38.11
CA ASN A 50 24.95 -15.63 -39.24
C ASN A 50 26.42 -16.03 -39.07
N ARG A 51 26.65 -17.24 -38.55
CA ARG A 51 28.00 -17.74 -38.23
C ARG A 51 28.89 -18.00 -39.45
N SER A 52 28.32 -18.06 -40.65
CA SER A 52 29.11 -18.19 -41.89
C SER A 52 29.64 -16.86 -42.40
N ALA A 53 29.08 -15.72 -41.93
CA ALA A 53 29.55 -14.39 -42.28
C ALA A 53 30.73 -13.98 -41.39
N TRP A 54 31.94 -14.26 -41.87
CA TRP A 54 33.20 -13.89 -41.23
C TRP A 54 33.79 -12.64 -41.86
N GLY A 55 34.42 -11.82 -41.04
CA GLY A 55 35.19 -10.69 -41.55
C GLY A 55 35.82 -9.87 -40.44
N ILE A 56 36.38 -8.73 -40.85
CA ILE A 56 37.08 -7.79 -40.00
C ILE A 56 36.21 -6.57 -39.74
N PHE A 57 36.35 -5.93 -38.59
CA PHE A 57 35.64 -4.71 -38.23
C PHE A 57 36.48 -3.87 -37.25
N PRO A 58 36.37 -2.53 -37.26
CA PRO A 58 37.16 -1.68 -36.38
C PRO A 58 36.87 -1.92 -34.89
N LEU A 59 37.86 -1.67 -34.03
CA LEU A 59 37.68 -1.71 -32.57
C LEU A 59 36.60 -0.74 -32.09
N CYS A 60 36.53 0.45 -32.69
CA CYS A 60 35.64 1.54 -32.25
C CYS A 60 34.16 1.31 -32.58
N VAL A 61 33.82 0.35 -33.46
CA VAL A 61 32.43 0.09 -33.84
C VAL A 61 31.76 -0.94 -32.93
N VAL A 62 32.50 -1.59 -32.04
CA VAL A 62 31.98 -2.61 -31.11
C VAL A 62 32.39 -2.32 -29.67
N THR A 63 31.53 -2.68 -28.72
CA THR A 63 31.86 -2.71 -27.30
C THR A 63 31.85 -4.14 -26.80
N ILE A 64 32.94 -4.56 -26.13
CA ILE A 64 33.06 -5.89 -25.54
C ILE A 64 32.08 -6.03 -24.37
N ARG A 65 31.37 -7.16 -24.32
CA ARG A 65 30.46 -7.50 -23.23
C ARG A 65 31.01 -8.67 -22.40
N PRO A 66 30.78 -8.67 -21.07
CA PRO A 66 31.12 -9.82 -20.24
C PRO A 66 30.49 -11.10 -20.79
N SER A 67 31.29 -12.14 -20.99
CA SER A 67 30.86 -13.38 -21.61
C SER A 67 31.46 -14.62 -20.93
N ILE A 68 30.73 -15.73 -21.01
CA ILE A 68 31.15 -17.08 -20.63
C ILE A 68 31.39 -17.85 -21.93
N VAL A 69 32.51 -18.56 -22.01
CA VAL A 69 32.83 -19.39 -23.18
C VAL A 69 32.42 -20.83 -22.89
N LYS A 70 31.60 -21.41 -23.77
CA LYS A 70 31.26 -22.84 -23.76
C LYS A 70 32.02 -23.57 -24.87
N GLY A 71 32.52 -24.77 -24.57
CA GLY A 71 33.31 -25.60 -25.50
C GLY A 71 34.79 -25.23 -25.55
N THR A 72 35.54 -25.96 -26.38
CA THR A 72 37.01 -25.82 -26.53
C THR A 72 37.41 -25.71 -28.00
N GLY A 73 38.46 -24.94 -28.29
CA GLY A 73 39.03 -24.82 -29.65
C GLY A 73 38.13 -24.05 -30.63
N ALA A 74 38.09 -24.49 -31.89
CA ALA A 74 37.37 -23.81 -32.98
C ALA A 74 35.84 -23.77 -32.81
N ASN A 75 35.28 -24.60 -31.93
CA ASN A 75 33.86 -24.66 -31.63
C ASN A 75 33.46 -23.87 -30.38
N ALA A 76 34.40 -23.12 -29.78
CA ALA A 76 34.12 -22.33 -28.60
C ALA A 76 33.12 -21.21 -28.92
N ILE A 77 32.06 -21.08 -28.12
CA ILE A 77 31.01 -20.07 -28.30
C ILE A 77 30.99 -19.16 -27.08
N ALA A 78 31.07 -17.85 -27.32
CA ALA A 78 30.94 -16.84 -26.26
C ALA A 78 29.47 -16.46 -26.05
N GLU A 79 28.94 -16.65 -24.85
CA GLU A 79 27.59 -16.24 -24.45
C GLU A 79 27.64 -15.11 -23.42
N LEU A 80 26.68 -14.17 -23.44
CA LEU A 80 26.63 -13.08 -22.44
C LEU A 80 26.54 -13.62 -21.00
N LYS A 81 27.33 -13.07 -20.08
CA LYS A 81 27.22 -13.32 -18.64
C LYS A 81 26.08 -12.50 -18.02
N ASP A 82 24.87 -12.63 -18.58
CA ASP A 82 23.66 -11.95 -18.09
C ASP A 82 22.78 -12.91 -17.28
N ASP A 83 21.89 -12.35 -16.45
CA ASP A 83 20.80 -13.07 -15.80
C ASP A 83 20.02 -13.91 -16.85
N PRO A 84 19.82 -15.23 -16.62
CA PRO A 84 19.10 -16.10 -17.54
C PRO A 84 17.74 -15.56 -17.97
N LEU A 85 16.99 -14.94 -17.05
CA LEU A 85 15.67 -14.36 -17.36
C LEU A 85 15.80 -13.12 -18.24
N VAL A 86 16.83 -12.29 -18.03
CA VAL A 86 17.09 -11.11 -18.87
C VAL A 86 17.42 -11.52 -20.30
N ARG A 87 18.18 -12.61 -20.46
CA ARG A 87 18.49 -13.21 -21.75
C ARG A 87 17.23 -13.78 -22.41
N GLU A 88 16.45 -14.55 -21.66
CA GLU A 88 15.20 -15.15 -22.10
C GLU A 88 14.22 -14.10 -22.62
N ILE A 89 13.97 -13.03 -21.85
CA ILE A 89 13.08 -11.94 -22.27
C ILE A 89 13.52 -11.36 -23.62
N ALA A 90 14.83 -11.18 -23.84
CA ALA A 90 15.33 -10.64 -25.11
C ALA A 90 15.08 -11.59 -26.29
N ILE A 91 15.16 -12.91 -26.07
CA ILE A 91 14.90 -13.92 -27.10
C ILE A 91 13.40 -13.98 -27.41
N VAL A 92 12.57 -14.12 -26.37
CA VAL A 92 11.10 -14.21 -26.49
C VAL A 92 10.52 -12.97 -27.14
N LEU A 93 10.99 -11.76 -26.81
CA LEU A 93 10.53 -10.53 -27.45
C LEU A 93 10.83 -10.48 -28.96
N ARG A 94 11.94 -11.06 -29.43
CA ARG A 94 12.25 -11.12 -30.87
C ARG A 94 11.32 -12.09 -31.59
N GLU A 95 11.04 -13.23 -30.97
CA GLU A 95 10.08 -14.21 -31.49
C GLU A 95 8.66 -13.62 -31.54
N TRP A 96 8.21 -13.03 -30.43
CA TRP A 96 6.92 -12.36 -30.34
C TRP A 96 6.81 -11.20 -31.33
N ALA A 97 7.89 -10.44 -31.59
CA ALA A 97 7.84 -9.35 -32.57
C ALA A 97 7.49 -9.85 -33.98
N ARG A 98 7.95 -11.05 -34.36
CA ARG A 98 7.58 -11.67 -35.64
C ARG A 98 6.10 -12.06 -35.68
N LEU A 99 5.61 -12.70 -34.62
CA LEU A 99 4.20 -13.12 -34.50
C LEU A 99 3.26 -11.92 -34.37
N TRP A 100 3.68 -10.89 -33.65
CA TRP A 100 2.94 -9.65 -33.47
C TRP A 100 2.73 -8.90 -34.78
N LYS A 101 3.75 -8.84 -35.66
CA LYS A 101 3.60 -8.30 -37.03
C LYS A 101 2.60 -9.12 -37.84
N LYS A 102 2.58 -10.46 -37.68
CA LYS A 102 1.61 -11.33 -38.34
C LYS A 102 0.17 -11.04 -37.87
N LEU A 103 -0.04 -10.85 -36.57
CA LEU A 103 -1.35 -10.47 -36.01
C LEU A 103 -1.89 -9.16 -36.59
N TYR A 104 -1.01 -8.20 -36.91
CA TYR A 104 -1.41 -6.96 -37.58
C TYR A 104 -1.93 -7.21 -39.00
N VAL A 105 -1.19 -7.99 -39.79
CA VAL A 105 -1.56 -8.35 -41.17
C VAL A 105 -2.88 -9.13 -41.20
N GLU A 106 -3.08 -10.02 -40.23
CA GLU A 106 -4.29 -10.83 -40.07
C GLU A 106 -5.46 -10.06 -39.43
N ARG A 107 -5.27 -8.77 -39.09
CA ARG A 107 -6.29 -7.90 -38.46
C ARG A 107 -6.81 -8.43 -37.12
N GLU A 108 -6.00 -9.19 -36.39
CA GLU A 108 -6.26 -9.70 -35.03
C GLU A 108 -6.03 -8.60 -33.97
N THR A 109 -6.81 -7.51 -34.06
CA THR A 109 -6.59 -6.23 -33.35
C THR A 109 -6.48 -6.37 -31.83
N TYR A 110 -7.28 -7.24 -31.22
CA TYR A 110 -7.25 -7.51 -29.78
C TYR A 110 -5.95 -8.20 -29.37
N ARG A 111 -5.58 -9.30 -30.04
CA ARG A 111 -4.34 -10.04 -29.75
C ARG A 111 -3.13 -9.16 -30.03
N PHE A 112 -3.13 -8.42 -31.13
CA PHE A 112 -2.09 -7.46 -31.47
C PHE A 112 -1.86 -6.43 -30.36
N SER A 113 -2.93 -5.78 -29.88
CA SER A 113 -2.85 -4.75 -28.84
C SER A 113 -2.42 -5.32 -27.48
N ALA A 114 -2.96 -6.50 -27.12
CA ALA A 114 -2.66 -7.15 -25.85
C ALA A 114 -1.20 -7.62 -25.78
N VAL A 115 -0.70 -8.27 -26.84
CA VAL A 115 0.69 -8.70 -26.94
C VAL A 115 1.63 -7.49 -26.94
N ALA A 116 1.32 -6.41 -27.68
CA ALA A 116 2.12 -5.18 -27.68
C ALA A 116 2.30 -4.59 -26.27
N LYS A 117 1.21 -4.59 -25.47
CA LYS A 117 1.26 -4.11 -24.09
C LYS A 117 2.21 -4.95 -23.23
N VAL A 118 2.09 -6.27 -23.29
CA VAL A 118 2.95 -7.17 -22.52
C VAL A 118 4.41 -7.09 -22.98
N MET A 119 4.66 -6.94 -24.29
CA MET A 119 6.01 -6.72 -24.82
C MET A 119 6.68 -5.47 -24.23
N ARG A 120 5.94 -4.34 -24.12
CA ARG A 120 6.46 -3.11 -23.49
C ARG A 120 6.77 -3.29 -22.01
N GLU A 121 5.91 -4.00 -21.30
CA GLU A 121 6.10 -4.29 -19.88
C GLU A 121 7.31 -5.22 -19.63
N LEU A 122 7.51 -6.23 -20.49
CA LEU A 122 8.68 -7.09 -20.48
C LEU A 122 9.97 -6.31 -20.78
N LEU A 123 9.95 -5.39 -21.76
CA LEU A 123 11.08 -4.50 -22.06
C LEU A 123 11.44 -3.61 -20.86
N SER A 124 10.44 -3.00 -20.21
CA SER A 124 10.64 -2.16 -19.03
C SER A 124 11.20 -2.98 -17.85
N GLY A 125 10.63 -4.14 -17.57
CA GLY A 125 11.12 -5.03 -16.51
C GLY A 125 12.55 -5.53 -16.77
N ARG A 126 12.88 -5.86 -18.03
CA ARG A 126 14.25 -6.22 -18.42
C ARG A 126 15.25 -5.10 -18.15
N ARG A 127 14.88 -3.84 -18.44
CA ARG A 127 15.72 -2.67 -18.12
C ARG A 127 15.93 -2.53 -16.62
N ALA A 128 14.89 -2.73 -15.81
CA ALA A 128 14.99 -2.65 -14.36
C ALA A 128 15.88 -3.75 -13.76
N LEU A 129 15.80 -5.00 -14.26
CA LEU A 129 16.70 -6.08 -13.84
C LEU A 129 18.18 -5.78 -14.19
N LEU A 130 18.43 -5.19 -15.37
CA LEU A 130 19.78 -4.80 -15.80
C LEU A 130 20.35 -3.60 -15.02
N ALA A 131 19.50 -2.71 -14.52
CA ALA A 131 19.94 -1.53 -13.78
C ALA A 131 20.58 -1.90 -12.42
N GLY A 132 20.19 -3.04 -11.82
CA GLY A 132 20.77 -3.54 -10.57
C GLY A 132 20.50 -2.67 -9.34
N THR A 133 19.54 -1.73 -9.41
CA THR A 133 19.22 -0.78 -8.33
C THR A 133 18.16 -1.29 -7.35
N LEU A 134 17.62 -2.49 -7.59
CA LEU A 134 16.53 -3.08 -6.79
C LEU A 134 17.07 -3.87 -5.59
N THR A 135 16.31 -3.90 -4.50
CA THR A 135 16.60 -4.80 -3.38
C THR A 135 16.40 -6.27 -3.80
N GLN A 136 16.87 -7.22 -2.98
CA GLN A 136 16.70 -8.66 -3.27
C GLN A 136 15.23 -9.05 -3.40
N ASP A 137 14.37 -8.56 -2.49
CA ASP A 137 12.93 -8.85 -2.50
C ASP A 137 12.22 -8.23 -3.70
N GLN A 138 12.55 -6.97 -4.02
CA GLN A 138 12.03 -6.29 -5.21
C GLN A 138 12.45 -7.01 -6.50
N THR A 139 13.70 -7.47 -6.56
CA THR A 139 14.21 -8.26 -7.70
C THR A 139 13.46 -9.58 -7.81
N ARG A 140 13.25 -10.30 -6.70
CA ARG A 140 12.50 -11.57 -6.67
C ARG A 140 11.06 -11.39 -7.13
N ALA A 141 10.36 -10.38 -6.62
CA ALA A 141 8.98 -10.06 -7.01
C ALA A 141 8.89 -9.68 -8.50
N LEU A 142 9.83 -8.86 -9.00
CA LEU A 142 9.89 -8.48 -10.41
C LEU A 142 10.14 -9.70 -11.32
N ARG A 143 11.06 -10.59 -10.95
CA ARG A 143 11.34 -11.82 -11.72
C ARG A 143 10.10 -12.70 -11.87
N LEU A 144 9.36 -12.94 -10.78
CA LEU A 144 8.11 -13.72 -10.81
C LEU A 144 7.05 -13.06 -11.70
N LYS A 145 6.90 -11.73 -11.61
CA LYS A 145 5.96 -10.96 -12.45
C LYS A 145 6.30 -11.03 -13.94
N LEU A 146 7.59 -11.00 -14.30
CA LEU A 146 8.02 -11.07 -15.69
C LEU A 146 7.86 -12.48 -16.28
N VAL A 147 8.14 -13.51 -15.49
CA VAL A 147 7.89 -14.91 -15.86
C VAL A 147 6.41 -15.15 -16.17
N ALA A 148 5.50 -14.72 -15.28
CA ALA A 148 4.07 -14.90 -15.51
C ALA A 148 3.59 -14.23 -16.82
N LYS A 149 4.20 -13.10 -17.19
CA LYS A 149 3.92 -12.41 -18.46
C LYS A 149 4.46 -13.15 -19.68
N LEU A 150 5.68 -13.71 -19.59
CA LEU A 150 6.24 -14.55 -20.64
C LEU A 150 5.33 -15.76 -20.89
N ASP A 151 4.97 -16.49 -19.84
CA ASP A 151 4.16 -17.70 -19.95
C ASP A 151 2.77 -17.37 -20.52
N TRP A 152 2.15 -16.27 -20.11
CA TRP A 152 0.88 -15.81 -20.68
C TRP A 152 0.98 -15.50 -22.17
N GLY A 153 1.99 -14.73 -22.58
CA GLY A 153 2.09 -14.34 -23.97
C GLY A 153 2.51 -15.49 -24.88
N ASN A 154 3.33 -16.42 -24.39
CA ASN A 154 3.61 -17.68 -25.09
C ASN A 154 2.30 -18.42 -25.33
N ARG A 155 1.50 -18.64 -24.29
CA ARG A 155 0.18 -19.27 -24.43
C ARG A 155 -0.75 -18.50 -25.36
N LYS A 156 -0.75 -17.16 -25.30
CA LYS A 156 -1.63 -16.32 -26.13
C LYS A 156 -1.25 -16.36 -27.61
N LEU A 157 0.03 -16.59 -27.90
CA LEU A 157 0.60 -16.71 -29.24
C LEU A 157 0.69 -18.17 -29.71
N GLY A 158 0.25 -19.14 -28.91
CA GLY A 158 0.31 -20.57 -29.24
C GLY A 158 1.72 -21.16 -29.22
N LEU A 159 2.62 -20.56 -28.44
CA LEU A 159 3.99 -21.04 -28.21
C LEU A 159 4.05 -21.98 -27.00
N GLU A 160 5.11 -22.79 -26.98
CA GLU A 160 5.39 -23.71 -25.87
C GLU A 160 5.69 -22.96 -24.56
N LEU A 161 5.30 -23.58 -23.45
CA LEU A 161 5.58 -23.09 -22.10
C LEU A 161 6.90 -23.69 -21.60
N VAL A 162 7.70 -22.87 -20.95
CA VAL A 162 8.95 -23.30 -20.32
C VAL A 162 8.64 -23.84 -18.92
N PRO A 163 9.05 -25.07 -18.55
CA PRO A 163 8.89 -25.60 -17.19
C PRO A 163 9.73 -24.80 -16.18
N ARG A 164 9.12 -24.38 -15.07
CA ARG A 164 9.77 -23.51 -14.07
C ARG A 164 9.52 -23.89 -12.62
N ARG A 165 10.54 -23.67 -11.78
CA ARG A 165 10.44 -23.62 -10.31
C ARG A 165 10.61 -22.17 -9.85
N GLY A 166 9.52 -21.56 -9.38
CA GLY A 166 9.50 -20.12 -9.08
C GLY A 166 9.75 -19.30 -10.35
N ALA A 167 10.83 -18.52 -10.37
CA ALA A 167 11.23 -17.71 -11.53
C ALA A 167 12.33 -18.34 -12.40
N ALA A 168 12.87 -19.50 -12.01
CA ALA A 168 13.95 -20.16 -12.74
C ALA A 168 13.39 -21.21 -13.72
N ALA A 169 13.85 -21.18 -14.96
CA ALA A 169 13.66 -22.27 -15.91
C ALA A 169 14.41 -23.51 -15.44
N VAL A 170 13.80 -24.69 -15.63
CA VAL A 170 14.42 -25.97 -15.29
C VAL A 170 15.08 -26.54 -16.54
N GLU A 171 16.34 -26.94 -16.42
CA GLU A 171 17.06 -27.63 -17.49
C GLU A 171 16.64 -29.10 -17.52
N PRO A 172 16.22 -29.65 -18.67
CA PRO A 172 15.80 -31.05 -18.78
C PRO A 172 16.88 -32.08 -18.41
N GLU A 173 18.16 -31.71 -18.54
CA GLU A 173 19.30 -32.58 -18.23
C GLU A 173 19.54 -32.72 -16.71
N ASP A 174 19.07 -31.75 -15.91
CA ASP A 174 19.32 -31.67 -14.47
C ASP A 174 18.18 -32.26 -13.62
N ILE A 175 17.14 -32.84 -14.26
CA ILE A 175 15.93 -33.29 -13.59
C ILE A 175 15.41 -34.63 -14.15
N SER A 176 14.79 -35.44 -13.29
CA SER A 176 14.20 -36.70 -13.75
C SER A 176 13.00 -36.46 -14.67
N LEU A 177 12.75 -37.35 -15.62
CA LEU A 177 11.64 -37.22 -16.58
C LEU A 177 10.27 -37.06 -15.90
N VAL A 178 10.03 -37.82 -14.83
CA VAL A 178 8.77 -37.76 -14.06
C VAL A 178 8.63 -36.41 -13.37
N GLU A 179 9.71 -35.89 -12.80
CA GLU A 179 9.70 -34.61 -12.12
C GLU A 179 9.61 -33.44 -13.11
N LEU A 180 10.24 -33.54 -14.28
CA LEU A 180 10.07 -32.59 -15.38
C LEU A 180 8.61 -32.53 -15.83
N TYR A 181 7.94 -33.68 -15.95
CA TYR A 181 6.52 -33.74 -16.28
C TYR A 181 5.67 -33.04 -15.21
N ARG A 182 5.93 -33.29 -13.92
CA ARG A 182 5.23 -32.60 -12.83
C ARG A 182 5.42 -31.08 -12.88
N VAL A 183 6.66 -30.62 -13.04
CA VAL A 183 6.97 -29.19 -13.15
C VAL A 183 6.31 -28.58 -14.40
N HIS A 184 6.25 -29.32 -15.50
CA HIS A 184 5.54 -28.89 -16.71
C HIS A 184 4.04 -28.75 -16.45
N VAL A 185 3.39 -29.75 -15.84
CA VAL A 185 1.96 -29.69 -15.48
C VAL A 185 1.68 -28.51 -14.55
N GLU A 186 2.48 -28.32 -13.50
CA GLU A 186 2.33 -27.18 -12.59
C GLU A 186 2.54 -25.83 -13.32
N SER A 187 3.52 -25.74 -14.23
CA SER A 187 3.77 -24.52 -15.01
C SER A 187 2.62 -24.23 -15.96
N ALA A 188 2.07 -25.27 -16.60
CA ALA A 188 0.88 -25.18 -17.44
C ALA A 188 -0.36 -24.77 -16.64
N GLU A 189 -0.55 -25.31 -15.44
CA GLU A 189 -1.63 -24.93 -14.52
C GLU A 189 -1.50 -23.48 -14.02
N ARG A 190 -0.29 -23.04 -13.65
CA ARG A 190 -0.02 -21.64 -13.28
C ARG A 190 -0.28 -20.69 -14.44
N ALA A 191 0.19 -21.02 -15.64
CA ALA A 191 -0.10 -20.27 -16.86
C ALA A 191 -1.60 -20.35 -17.25
N ALA A 192 -2.28 -21.43 -16.86
CA ALA A 192 -3.71 -21.62 -17.03
C ALA A 192 -4.55 -20.79 -16.06
N ALA A 193 -4.10 -20.70 -14.81
CA ALA A 193 -4.68 -19.91 -13.73
C ALA A 193 -4.46 -18.40 -13.94
N TRP A 194 -3.40 -18.02 -14.66
CA TRP A 194 -3.18 -16.65 -15.15
C TRP A 194 -4.15 -16.31 -16.29
N ARG A 195 -5.46 -16.32 -16.01
CA ARG A 195 -6.51 -15.79 -16.88
C ARG A 195 -6.68 -14.31 -16.57
N GLY A 196 -5.99 -13.48 -17.35
CA GLY A 196 -6.37 -12.09 -17.52
C GLY A 196 -7.87 -12.02 -17.84
N THR A 197 -8.62 -11.42 -16.94
CA THR A 197 -10.09 -11.29 -16.89
C THR A 197 -10.70 -10.88 -18.22
N LEU A 198 -11.36 -11.82 -18.90
CA LEU A 198 -12.31 -11.56 -19.98
C LEU A 198 -13.42 -12.64 -19.92
N ARG A 199 -14.63 -12.22 -19.52
CA ARG A 199 -15.97 -12.89 -19.52
C ARG A 199 -16.50 -13.58 -18.23
N ARG A 200 -17.45 -12.85 -17.60
CA ARG A 200 -18.81 -13.15 -17.05
C ARG A 200 -19.39 -14.57 -17.25
N ALA A 201 -20.35 -15.08 -16.46
CA ALA A 201 -21.38 -14.56 -15.53
C ALA A 201 -21.97 -15.70 -14.64
N GLY A 202 -22.77 -15.38 -13.56
CA GLY A 202 -23.94 -15.98 -12.77
C GLY A 202 -23.97 -16.73 -11.34
N GLY A 203 -24.61 -16.18 -10.31
CA GLY A 203 -25.33 -17.01 -9.30
C GLY A 203 -24.52 -17.76 -8.20
N SER A 204 -24.45 -17.27 -6.96
CA SER A 204 -25.50 -17.24 -5.90
C SER A 204 -25.84 -18.64 -5.34
N GLY A 205 -25.75 -18.97 -4.05
CA GLY A 205 -25.35 -18.23 -2.85
C GLY A 205 -25.39 -19.12 -1.59
N SER A 206 -25.12 -18.52 -0.43
CA SER A 206 -25.38 -18.97 0.96
C SER A 206 -24.38 -19.91 1.69
N SER A 207 -23.68 -19.30 2.66
CA SER A 207 -23.48 -19.73 4.06
C SER A 207 -22.72 -21.02 4.41
N PHE A 208 -21.58 -20.84 5.09
CA PHE A 208 -20.94 -21.71 6.10
C PHE A 208 -21.01 -23.24 5.93
N ASN A 209 -19.93 -23.88 5.47
CA ASN A 209 -19.05 -24.70 6.34
C ASN A 209 -17.87 -25.31 5.57
N SER A 210 -16.86 -25.62 6.38
CA SER A 210 -15.65 -26.41 6.15
C SER A 210 -15.73 -27.57 5.12
N GLY A 211 -14.65 -27.71 4.34
CA GLY A 211 -14.08 -29.01 3.98
C GLY A 211 -14.65 -29.77 2.78
N THR A 212 -13.71 -30.31 1.99
CA THR A 212 -13.81 -31.40 1.01
C THR A 212 -14.28 -31.14 -0.43
N LEU A 213 -13.48 -31.69 -1.33
CA LEU A 213 -13.56 -31.73 -2.80
C LEU A 213 -14.73 -32.60 -3.27
N THR A 214 -15.46 -32.18 -4.33
CA THR A 214 -15.93 -33.07 -5.42
C THR A 214 -16.46 -32.27 -6.62
N ASN A 215 -16.26 -32.85 -7.81
CA ASN A 215 -16.63 -32.37 -9.14
C ASN A 215 -18.15 -32.21 -9.39
N GLY A 216 -18.50 -31.26 -10.26
CA GLY A 216 -19.57 -31.45 -11.25
C GLY A 216 -20.64 -30.34 -11.36
N THR A 217 -20.82 -29.87 -12.60
CA THR A 217 -21.98 -29.19 -13.19
C THR A 217 -22.24 -27.69 -12.93
N THR A 218 -21.79 -26.90 -13.91
CA THR A 218 -22.52 -25.84 -14.64
C THR A 218 -23.54 -24.98 -13.88
N THR A 219 -23.05 -23.98 -13.15
CA THR A 219 -23.72 -22.68 -13.02
C THR A 219 -22.70 -21.59 -13.28
N VAL A 220 -22.79 -21.03 -14.50
CA VAL A 220 -22.40 -19.68 -14.93
C VAL A 220 -22.31 -18.82 -13.66
N THR A 221 -21.12 -18.46 -13.05
CA THR A 221 -20.76 -17.53 -11.89
C THR A 221 -20.34 -16.08 -12.22
N THR A 222 -20.95 -15.09 -11.53
CA THR A 222 -20.80 -13.65 -11.82
C THR A 222 -19.45 -13.22 -11.29
N ALA A 223 -18.53 -12.87 -12.19
CA ALA A 223 -17.22 -12.34 -11.82
C ALA A 223 -17.38 -11.20 -10.81
N ALA A 224 -16.83 -11.39 -9.60
CA ALA A 224 -16.83 -10.37 -8.57
C ALA A 224 -16.07 -9.15 -9.09
N GLN A 225 -16.81 -8.03 -9.21
CA GLN A 225 -16.28 -6.77 -9.69
C GLN A 225 -15.81 -5.95 -8.48
N SER A 226 -14.53 -5.57 -8.47
CA SER A 226 -13.99 -4.61 -7.49
C SER A 226 -14.23 -3.19 -7.98
N TYR A 227 -14.68 -2.34 -7.07
CA TYR A 227 -14.93 -0.93 -7.28
C TYR A 227 -13.99 -0.12 -6.39
N HIS A 228 -13.54 1.02 -6.90
CA HIS A 228 -12.66 1.92 -6.15
C HIS A 228 -13.23 3.33 -6.25
N LEU A 229 -13.48 3.97 -5.12
CA LEU A 229 -14.00 5.33 -5.08
C LEU A 229 -12.85 6.31 -4.94
N MET A 230 -12.57 7.08 -5.98
CA MET A 230 -11.66 8.20 -5.93
C MET A 230 -12.38 9.40 -5.33
N CYS A 231 -11.77 10.01 -4.32
CA CYS A 231 -12.24 11.22 -3.65
C CYS A 231 -11.10 12.23 -3.58
N SER A 232 -11.28 13.37 -4.23
CA SER A 232 -10.32 14.48 -4.24
C SER A 232 -10.93 15.68 -3.54
N MET A 233 -10.31 16.13 -2.46
CA MET A 233 -10.75 17.36 -1.80
C MET A 233 -10.32 18.58 -2.64
N ARG A 234 -11.29 19.44 -2.96
CA ARG A 234 -11.09 20.64 -3.78
C ARG A 234 -10.99 21.89 -2.94
N ASP A 235 -11.86 22.03 -1.95
CA ASP A 235 -11.91 23.23 -1.13
C ASP A 235 -12.42 22.95 0.29
N PHE A 236 -12.02 23.82 1.21
CA PHE A 236 -12.50 23.90 2.57
C PHE A 236 -12.92 25.33 2.86
N GLY A 237 -14.21 25.62 2.79
CA GLY A 237 -14.72 26.97 2.93
C GLY A 237 -14.60 27.57 4.33
N HIS A 238 -14.01 26.85 5.30
CA HIS A 238 -13.94 27.24 6.71
C HIS A 238 -12.53 27.62 7.15
N THR A 239 -12.41 28.42 8.21
CA THR A 239 -11.13 28.65 8.89
C THR A 239 -11.18 28.03 10.29
N ALA A 240 -10.08 27.43 10.74
CA ALA A 240 -9.97 26.90 12.10
C ALA A 240 -9.58 28.00 13.11
N GLY A 241 -10.12 29.22 12.95
CA GLY A 241 -9.82 30.36 13.81
C GLY A 241 -8.33 30.74 13.83
N GLY A 242 -7.65 30.63 12.68
CA GLY A 242 -6.21 30.89 12.54
C GLY A 242 -5.30 29.80 13.11
N ASP A 243 -5.82 28.62 13.46
CA ASP A 243 -5.03 27.39 13.68
C ASP A 243 -5.02 26.54 12.41
N GLU A 244 -4.20 25.49 12.39
CA GLU A 244 -4.25 24.48 11.33
C GLU A 244 -5.50 23.61 11.51
N ALA A 245 -5.96 22.97 10.43
CA ALA A 245 -7.02 21.99 10.48
C ALA A 245 -6.59 20.64 9.90
N GLU A 246 -7.11 19.56 10.45
CA GLU A 246 -7.05 18.21 9.87
C GLU A 246 -8.46 17.79 9.49
N LEU A 247 -8.65 17.33 8.26
CA LEU A 247 -9.86 16.67 7.81
C LEU A 247 -9.61 15.16 7.76
N LEU A 248 -10.41 14.38 8.49
CA LEU A 248 -10.40 12.93 8.44
C LEU A 248 -11.63 12.43 7.68
N LEU A 249 -11.42 11.82 6.51
CA LEU A 249 -12.46 11.35 5.59
C LEU A 249 -12.55 9.82 5.61
N TRP A 250 -13.75 9.23 5.64
CA TRP A 250 -13.92 7.79 5.50
C TRP A 250 -15.31 7.41 4.97
N LEU A 251 -15.44 6.17 4.52
CA LEU A 251 -16.72 5.57 4.14
C LEU A 251 -17.40 4.94 5.34
N HIS A 252 -18.63 5.33 5.61
CA HIS A 252 -19.43 4.88 6.75
C HIS A 252 -20.66 4.11 6.28
N ASP A 253 -20.92 2.95 6.89
CA ASP A 253 -22.12 2.15 6.70
C ASP A 253 -23.16 2.55 7.76
N ALA A 254 -24.12 3.38 7.37
CA ALA A 254 -25.09 3.98 8.29
C ALA A 254 -25.99 2.94 8.97
N ARG A 255 -26.26 1.81 8.30
CA ARG A 255 -27.10 0.74 8.87
C ARG A 255 -26.41 0.02 10.01
N ARG A 256 -25.08 -0.17 9.90
CA ARG A 256 -24.28 -0.82 10.93
C ARG A 256 -23.70 0.16 11.95
N ALA A 257 -23.82 1.47 11.71
CA ALA A 257 -23.17 2.52 12.51
C ALA A 257 -21.66 2.26 12.65
N GLN A 258 -21.02 1.81 11.56
CA GLN A 258 -19.62 1.42 11.55
C GLN A 258 -18.94 1.92 10.27
N PRO A 259 -17.65 2.26 10.34
CA PRO A 259 -16.91 2.63 9.15
C PRO A 259 -16.56 1.39 8.33
N LEU A 260 -16.77 1.53 7.03
CA LEU A 260 -16.42 0.56 6.02
C LEU A 260 -14.95 0.67 5.60
N SER A 261 -14.32 1.84 5.74
CA SER A 261 -12.92 2.08 5.34
C SER A 261 -12.07 2.61 6.48
N GLU A 262 -10.75 2.58 6.28
CA GLU A 262 -9.80 3.41 7.03
C GLU A 262 -10.06 4.89 6.78
N ARG A 263 -9.41 5.74 7.58
CA ARG A 263 -9.53 7.20 7.47
C ARG A 263 -8.45 7.74 6.54
N PHE A 264 -8.80 8.69 5.69
CA PHE A 264 -7.86 9.49 4.93
C PHE A 264 -7.69 10.86 5.60
N ARG A 265 -6.47 11.38 5.69
CA ARG A 265 -6.20 12.67 6.36
C ARG A 265 -5.73 13.73 5.36
N VAL A 266 -6.39 14.88 5.36
CA VAL A 266 -5.95 16.10 4.68
C VAL A 266 -5.56 17.15 5.73
N ARG A 267 -4.45 17.86 5.50
CA ARG A 267 -4.00 18.96 6.37
C ARG A 267 -4.24 20.29 5.68
N ILE A 268 -4.85 21.23 6.41
CA ILE A 268 -5.13 22.59 5.98
C ILE A 268 -4.29 23.55 6.80
N ALA A 269 -3.50 24.39 6.13
CA ALA A 269 -2.65 25.37 6.78
C ALA A 269 -3.46 26.55 7.35
N ARG A 270 -2.81 27.35 8.20
CA ARG A 270 -3.45 28.42 8.99
C ARG A 270 -4.03 29.56 8.15
N ASP A 271 -3.41 29.82 7.01
CA ASP A 271 -3.79 30.83 6.02
C ASP A 271 -4.99 30.40 5.15
N GLY A 272 -5.52 29.19 5.35
CA GLY A 272 -6.69 28.68 4.65
C GLY A 272 -6.39 28.15 3.26
N PHE A 273 -5.19 28.38 2.73
CA PHE A 273 -4.71 27.67 1.56
C PHE A 273 -4.25 26.28 2.02
N SER A 274 -4.87 25.22 1.51
CA SER A 274 -4.16 23.94 1.49
C SER A 274 -2.85 24.19 0.73
N ASN A 275 -1.71 23.65 1.16
CA ASN A 275 -0.44 23.78 0.44
C ASN A 275 -0.55 23.11 -0.95
N TYR A 276 -1.25 23.76 -1.88
CA TYR A 276 -1.44 23.35 -3.27
C TYR A 276 -0.12 23.33 -4.03
N VAL A 277 0.93 23.94 -3.46
CA VAL A 277 2.15 24.31 -4.17
C VAL A 277 3.29 23.30 -3.98
N ASP A 278 3.34 22.51 -2.90
CA ASP A 278 4.47 21.58 -2.68
C ASP A 278 4.18 20.11 -3.03
N ARG A 279 2.91 19.68 -3.03
CA ARG A 279 2.51 18.34 -3.48
C ARG A 279 1.10 18.39 -4.07
N LEU A 280 0.99 18.52 -5.41
CA LEU A 280 -0.25 18.47 -6.21
C LEU A 280 -1.16 17.24 -5.97
N HIS A 281 -0.76 16.31 -5.11
CA HIS A 281 -1.38 15.00 -4.95
C HIS A 281 -1.76 14.63 -3.50
N ALA A 282 -1.52 15.50 -2.51
CA ALA A 282 -1.72 15.18 -1.09
C ALA A 282 -3.20 15.19 -0.61
N ASN A 283 -4.13 15.62 -1.45
CA ASN A 283 -5.55 15.85 -1.09
C ASN A 283 -6.52 14.82 -1.70
N SER A 284 -5.99 13.78 -2.36
CA SER A 284 -6.79 12.75 -3.02
C SER A 284 -6.58 11.38 -2.38
N THR A 285 -7.67 10.64 -2.23
CA THR A 285 -7.67 9.27 -1.76
C THR A 285 -8.45 8.36 -2.70
N LEU A 286 -7.98 7.12 -2.81
CA LEU A 286 -8.67 6.04 -3.47
C LEU A 286 -9.16 5.05 -2.40
N PHE A 287 -10.45 5.06 -2.10
CA PHE A 287 -11.07 4.02 -1.28
C PHE A 287 -11.12 2.73 -2.11
N ALA A 288 -10.28 1.76 -1.74
CA ALA A 288 -10.04 0.58 -2.54
C ALA A 288 -10.87 -0.64 -2.09
N ASP A 289 -11.02 -1.59 -3.01
CA ASP A 289 -11.55 -2.93 -2.79
C ASP A 289 -13.00 -2.97 -2.28
N LEU A 290 -13.83 -2.07 -2.80
CA LEU A 290 -15.26 -2.06 -2.54
C LEU A 290 -15.95 -3.09 -3.44
N SER A 291 -16.82 -3.91 -2.86
CA SER A 291 -17.64 -4.87 -3.61
C SER A 291 -18.96 -4.26 -4.08
N THR A 292 -19.66 -4.95 -4.97
CA THR A 292 -21.07 -4.62 -5.29
C THR A 292 -21.95 -4.63 -4.04
N THR A 293 -21.69 -5.55 -3.10
CA THR A 293 -22.46 -5.61 -1.84
C THR A 293 -22.22 -4.36 -1.00
N ASP A 294 -21.00 -3.85 -0.97
CA ASP A 294 -20.64 -2.63 -0.26
C ASP A 294 -21.31 -1.41 -0.91
N LEU A 295 -21.27 -1.29 -2.24
CA LEU A 295 -21.91 -0.18 -2.96
C LEU A 295 -23.44 -0.18 -2.82
N SER A 296 -24.05 -1.32 -2.52
CA SER A 296 -25.49 -1.44 -2.29
C SER A 296 -25.92 -1.01 -0.87
N ARG A 297 -24.96 -0.80 0.04
CA ARG A 297 -25.25 -0.35 1.41
C ARG A 297 -25.63 1.12 1.44
N GLU A 298 -26.14 1.54 2.59
CA GLU A 298 -26.38 2.95 2.88
C GLU A 298 -25.05 3.64 3.23
N LEU A 299 -24.25 3.89 2.20
CA LEU A 299 -22.92 4.48 2.33
C LEU A 299 -22.98 5.99 2.40
N TRP A 300 -22.21 6.52 3.34
CA TRP A 300 -21.98 7.94 3.53
C TRP A 300 -20.48 8.22 3.52
N LEU A 301 -20.08 9.30 2.87
CA LEU A 301 -18.76 9.89 3.08
C LEU A 301 -18.86 10.78 4.32
N VAL A 302 -18.06 10.48 5.33
CA VAL A 302 -17.99 11.26 6.57
C VAL A 302 -16.68 12.02 6.59
N ALA A 303 -16.73 13.27 7.04
CA ALA A 303 -15.56 14.10 7.29
C ALA A 303 -15.58 14.62 8.73
N TRP A 304 -14.59 14.27 9.54
CA TRP A 304 -14.31 14.98 10.79
C TRP A 304 -13.34 16.12 10.55
N VAL A 305 -13.67 17.27 11.10
CA VAL A 305 -12.85 18.48 11.07
C VAL A 305 -12.27 18.68 12.46
N ILE A 306 -10.94 18.68 12.53
CA ILE A 306 -10.17 18.75 13.77
C ILE A 306 -9.31 20.00 13.69
N ARG A 307 -9.37 20.83 14.73
CA ARG A 307 -8.51 22.00 14.87
C ARG A 307 -7.20 21.57 15.56
N VAL A 308 -6.06 21.95 14.99
CA VAL A 308 -4.74 21.66 15.53
C VAL A 308 -4.03 22.95 15.91
N GLY A 309 -3.86 23.17 17.20
CA GLY A 309 -3.24 24.40 17.68
C GLY A 309 -3.17 24.50 19.19
N ARG A 310 -2.73 25.68 19.66
CA ARG A 310 -2.63 25.99 21.09
C ARG A 310 -3.97 26.46 21.66
N TRP A 311 -4.08 26.47 22.98
CA TRP A 311 -5.29 26.90 23.68
C TRP A 311 -5.45 28.42 23.58
N ALA A 312 -6.70 28.86 23.42
CA ALA A 312 -7.03 30.27 23.57
C ALA A 312 -6.93 30.62 25.07
N GLY A 313 -6.27 31.72 25.41
CA GLY A 313 -6.23 32.19 26.80
C GLY A 313 -7.63 32.54 27.29
N ALA A 314 -7.90 32.30 28.58
CA ALA A 314 -9.14 32.74 29.22
C ALA A 314 -9.23 34.28 29.13
N GLY A 315 -10.13 34.80 28.29
CA GLY A 315 -10.39 36.24 28.15
C GLY A 315 -10.33 36.84 26.73
N GLY A 316 -10.16 36.06 25.66
CA GLY A 316 -10.02 36.60 24.30
C GLY A 316 -11.18 36.26 23.36
N GLY A 317 -12.26 37.02 23.38
CA GLY A 317 -13.30 37.03 22.33
C GLY A 317 -12.87 37.71 21.03
N SER A 318 -11.65 38.28 20.98
CA SER A 318 -11.03 38.81 19.77
C SER A 318 -9.74 38.04 19.47
N GLY A 319 -9.47 37.80 18.19
CA GLY A 319 -8.37 36.97 17.68
C GLY A 319 -6.94 37.45 17.97
N THR A 320 -6.74 38.36 18.92
CA THR A 320 -5.46 38.96 19.31
C THR A 320 -4.91 38.47 20.66
N GLY A 321 -5.63 37.58 21.37
CA GLY A 321 -5.15 37.00 22.63
C GLY A 321 -3.96 36.05 22.47
N GLU A 322 -2.96 36.15 23.36
CA GLU A 322 -1.78 35.28 23.36
C GLU A 322 -2.19 33.81 23.56
N ARG A 323 -1.92 32.96 22.56
CA ARG A 323 -2.23 31.52 22.63
C ARG A 323 -1.21 30.80 23.53
N ARG A 324 -1.70 30.06 24.53
CA ARG A 324 -0.89 29.39 25.56
C ARG A 324 -1.17 27.87 25.59
N GLY A 325 -0.38 27.13 26.36
CA GLY A 325 -0.48 25.67 26.41
C GLY A 325 0.19 24.92 25.23
N PRO A 326 0.35 23.60 25.33
CA PRO A 326 0.90 22.78 24.27
C PRO A 326 -0.07 22.68 23.09
N VAL A 327 0.46 22.36 21.90
CA VAL A 327 -0.37 22.07 20.72
C VAL A 327 -1.20 20.82 20.97
N ALA A 328 -2.49 20.89 20.67
CA ALA A 328 -3.42 19.77 20.81
C ALA A 328 -4.38 19.70 19.61
N ARG A 329 -4.80 18.47 19.29
CA ARG A 329 -5.87 18.18 18.33
C ARG A 329 -7.20 18.29 19.07
N ARG A 330 -8.12 19.13 18.59
CA ARG A 330 -9.39 19.44 19.25
C ARG A 330 -10.55 19.34 18.25
N PRO A 331 -11.75 18.95 18.70
CA PRO A 331 -12.92 18.92 17.83
C PRO A 331 -13.22 20.29 17.21
N LEU A 332 -13.61 20.33 15.94
CA LEU A 332 -14.16 21.54 15.32
C LEU A 332 -15.55 21.28 14.73
N GLY A 333 -15.75 20.15 14.04
CA GLY A 333 -17.04 19.79 13.49
C GLY A 333 -17.01 18.52 12.63
N ALA A 334 -18.14 18.16 12.05
CA ALA A 334 -18.25 17.06 11.11
C ALA A 334 -19.20 17.40 9.95
N GLY A 335 -18.91 16.86 8.77
CA GLY A 335 -19.79 16.89 7.61
C GLY A 335 -20.06 15.48 7.11
N VAL A 336 -21.24 15.27 6.51
CA VAL A 336 -21.65 13.98 5.96
C VAL A 336 -22.26 14.18 4.57
N LEU A 337 -21.95 13.28 3.64
CA LEU A 337 -22.44 13.29 2.26
C LEU A 337 -23.01 11.90 1.92
N PRO A 338 -24.32 11.77 1.61
CA PRO A 338 -24.89 10.50 1.20
C PRO A 338 -24.36 10.11 -0.18
N LEU A 339 -23.89 8.87 -0.34
CA LEU A 339 -23.34 8.38 -1.61
C LEU A 339 -24.38 7.63 -2.45
N SER A 340 -25.59 7.43 -1.95
CA SER A 340 -26.65 6.67 -2.62
C SER A 340 -26.98 7.20 -4.03
N GLU A 341 -27.09 8.52 -4.19
CA GLU A 341 -27.38 9.15 -5.49
C GLU A 341 -26.21 8.98 -6.48
N PHE A 342 -24.97 9.14 -5.99
CA PHE A 342 -23.77 8.96 -6.80
C PHE A 342 -23.61 7.49 -7.26
N LEU A 343 -23.86 6.54 -6.36
CA LEU A 343 -23.67 5.11 -6.62
C LEU A 343 -24.81 4.46 -7.42
N ARG A 344 -25.98 5.10 -7.55
CA ARG A 344 -27.13 4.58 -8.33
C ARG A 344 -26.93 4.59 -9.85
N GLN A 345 -25.94 5.34 -10.36
CA GLN A 345 -25.68 5.49 -11.80
C GLN A 345 -24.27 4.99 -12.22
N PRO A 346 -23.88 3.72 -11.96
CA PRO A 346 -22.53 3.24 -12.26
C PRO A 346 -22.22 3.08 -13.76
N GLY A 347 -23.19 3.36 -14.65
CA GLY A 347 -23.11 3.09 -16.10
C GLY A 347 -23.14 4.31 -17.03
N GLN A 348 -23.38 5.53 -16.54
CA GLN A 348 -23.39 6.76 -17.37
C GLN A 348 -22.15 7.61 -17.07
N GLN A 349 -21.08 7.29 -17.80
CA GLN A 349 -19.78 8.00 -17.90
C GLN A 349 -18.90 8.14 -16.63
N PRO A 350 -17.57 8.06 -16.80
CA PRO A 350 -16.57 8.17 -15.75
C PRO A 350 -16.23 9.64 -15.44
N SER A 351 -17.18 10.57 -15.54
CA SER A 351 -16.93 11.98 -15.25
C SER A 351 -16.86 12.19 -13.75
N GLU A 352 -15.82 12.89 -13.33
CA GLU A 352 -15.67 13.38 -11.97
C GLU A 352 -16.85 14.33 -11.67
N LYS A 353 -17.49 14.14 -10.51
CA LYS A 353 -18.61 14.99 -10.04
C LYS A 353 -18.23 15.67 -8.75
N GLU A 354 -18.45 16.98 -8.68
CA GLU A 354 -18.22 17.78 -7.49
C GLU A 354 -19.45 17.82 -6.58
N TYR A 355 -19.20 17.72 -5.28
CA TYR A 355 -20.20 17.75 -4.22
C TYR A 355 -19.75 18.71 -3.13
N THR A 356 -20.68 19.50 -2.63
CA THR A 356 -20.47 20.41 -1.50
C THR A 356 -21.38 20.02 -0.36
N PHE A 357 -20.82 19.84 0.84
CA PHE A 357 -21.60 19.53 2.04
C PHE A 357 -21.15 20.35 3.24
N LYS A 358 -22.12 20.71 4.10
CA LYS A 358 -21.91 21.61 5.24
C LYS A 358 -21.21 20.90 6.39
N VAL A 359 -20.44 21.67 7.16
CA VAL A 359 -19.86 21.24 8.43
C VAL A 359 -20.76 21.70 9.58
N TYR A 360 -21.06 20.78 10.49
CA TYR A 360 -21.81 21.03 11.71
C TYR A 360 -20.89 20.89 12.92
N GLN A 361 -21.22 21.58 14.01
CA GLN A 361 -20.56 21.52 15.30
C GLN A 361 -21.58 21.15 16.38
N CYS A 362 -21.12 20.50 17.44
CA CYS A 362 -21.90 20.17 18.64
C CYS A 362 -21.07 20.45 19.90
N GLU A 363 -21.61 20.12 21.08
CA GLU A 363 -20.79 20.09 22.30
C GLU A 363 -19.66 19.06 22.15
N GLU A 364 -18.45 19.39 22.62
CA GLU A 364 -17.26 18.54 22.44
C GLU A 364 -17.45 17.10 22.96
N LYS A 365 -18.24 16.91 24.02
CA LYS A 365 -18.55 15.59 24.59
C LYS A 365 -19.32 14.67 23.64
N ASP A 366 -20.10 15.24 22.72
CA ASP A 366 -20.93 14.52 21.75
C ASP A 366 -20.22 14.36 20.39
N PHE A 367 -18.99 14.88 20.24
CA PHE A 367 -18.29 14.91 18.95
C PHE A 367 -18.08 13.52 18.34
N HIS A 368 -17.78 12.51 19.18
CA HIS A 368 -17.54 11.14 18.73
C HIS A 368 -18.71 10.54 17.94
N GLN A 369 -19.94 10.99 18.20
CA GLN A 369 -21.18 10.52 17.56
C GLN A 369 -21.82 11.57 16.64
N LEU A 370 -21.19 12.73 16.44
CA LEU A 370 -21.76 13.84 15.66
C LEU A 370 -22.15 13.40 14.24
N HIS A 371 -21.30 12.62 13.57
CA HIS A 371 -21.59 12.12 12.24
C HIS A 371 -22.83 11.22 12.17
N ASP A 372 -23.03 10.34 13.16
CA ASP A 372 -24.23 9.50 13.26
C ASP A 372 -25.49 10.33 13.49
N MET A 373 -25.40 11.37 14.33
CA MET A 373 -26.50 12.31 14.56
C MET A 373 -26.89 13.02 13.25
N LEU A 374 -25.91 13.44 12.45
CA LEU A 374 -26.16 14.09 11.16
C LEU A 374 -26.78 13.13 10.14
N ILE A 375 -26.28 11.89 10.03
CA ILE A 375 -26.84 10.85 9.15
C ILE A 375 -28.30 10.55 9.53
N ARG A 376 -28.60 10.47 10.84
CA ARG A 376 -29.95 10.26 11.38
C ARG A 376 -30.81 11.53 11.41
N LYS A 377 -30.31 12.65 10.88
CA LYS A 377 -30.99 13.96 10.84
C LYS A 377 -31.42 14.48 12.23
N GLN A 378 -30.66 14.16 13.28
CA GLN A 378 -30.86 14.65 14.65
C GLN A 378 -30.19 16.03 14.82
N THR A 379 -30.79 17.06 14.24
CA THR A 379 -30.17 18.40 14.17
C THR A 379 -30.35 19.27 15.42
N ASN A 380 -31.19 18.86 16.39
CA ASN A 380 -31.53 19.69 17.57
C ASN A 380 -30.33 20.04 18.47
N LYS A 381 -29.23 19.29 18.36
CA LYS A 381 -27.98 19.47 19.12
C LYS A 381 -26.81 19.92 18.24
N CYS A 382 -27.06 20.21 16.96
CA CYS A 382 -26.04 20.48 15.96
C CYS A 382 -26.25 21.86 15.37
N ASN A 383 -25.21 22.69 15.39
CA ASN A 383 -25.22 23.99 14.74
C ASN A 383 -24.35 23.94 13.49
N ILE A 384 -24.72 24.68 12.45
CA ILE A 384 -23.85 24.84 11.28
C ILE A 384 -22.63 25.65 11.71
N LEU A 385 -21.43 25.19 11.35
CA LEU A 385 -20.20 25.96 11.57
C LEU A 385 -20.31 27.27 10.76
N PRO A 386 -19.98 28.46 11.29
CA PRO A 386 -20.33 29.75 10.67
C PRO A 386 -19.26 30.33 9.71
N GLY A 387 -19.66 30.88 8.54
CA GLY A 387 -18.80 31.70 7.66
C GLY A 387 -19.31 31.95 6.21
N GLN A 388 -18.40 32.18 5.23
CA GLN A 388 -18.62 32.79 3.90
C GLN A 388 -19.63 32.06 2.95
N PRO A 389 -20.18 32.72 1.90
CA PRO A 389 -21.37 32.28 1.15
C PRO A 389 -21.34 30.94 0.37
N ASN A 390 -20.24 30.18 0.33
CA ASN A 390 -20.15 28.82 -0.25
C ASN A 390 -19.70 27.77 0.79
N TYR A 391 -20.19 27.92 2.03
CA TYR A 391 -19.64 27.30 3.23
C TYR A 391 -19.79 25.77 3.29
N GLY A 392 -18.69 25.05 3.13
CA GLY A 392 -18.64 23.59 3.30
C GLY A 392 -17.32 22.95 2.91
N ILE A 393 -17.31 21.63 2.85
CA ILE A 393 -16.24 20.84 2.24
C ILE A 393 -16.65 20.54 0.80
N VAL A 394 -15.77 20.84 -0.15
CA VAL A 394 -15.96 20.51 -1.57
C VAL A 394 -15.10 19.31 -1.92
N VAL A 395 -15.74 18.24 -2.39
CA VAL A 395 -15.07 17.01 -2.84
C VAL A 395 -15.48 16.66 -4.25
N ALA A 396 -14.54 16.14 -5.02
CA ALA A 396 -14.77 15.59 -6.33
C ALA A 396 -14.69 14.06 -6.26
N LEU A 397 -15.75 13.39 -6.70
CA LEU A 397 -15.91 11.94 -6.62
C LEU A 397 -15.88 11.32 -8.02
N ARG A 398 -15.18 10.18 -8.13
CA ARG A 398 -15.13 9.38 -9.36
C ARG A 398 -15.08 7.88 -9.02
N LEU A 399 -16.00 7.10 -9.58
CA LEU A 399 -16.02 5.66 -9.38
C LEU A 399 -15.16 4.98 -10.45
N LEU A 400 -14.17 4.22 -10.01
CA LEU A 400 -13.24 3.50 -10.86
C LEU A 400 -13.53 1.99 -10.78
N THR A 401 -13.61 1.35 -11.93
CA THR A 401 -13.92 -0.08 -12.07
C THR A 401 -12.83 -0.86 -12.79
N HIS A 402 -11.84 -0.16 -13.35
CA HIS A 402 -10.77 -0.75 -14.13
C HIS A 402 -9.44 -0.74 -13.36
N PRO A 403 -8.71 -1.86 -13.29
CA PRO A 403 -7.42 -1.93 -12.59
C PRO A 403 -6.36 -0.94 -13.11
N GLY A 404 -6.42 -0.59 -14.41
CA GLY A 404 -5.54 0.42 -15.00
C GLY A 404 -5.73 1.82 -14.39
N SER A 405 -6.97 2.17 -14.03
CA SER A 405 -7.32 3.46 -13.42
C SER A 405 -6.84 3.58 -11.98
N ILE A 406 -6.66 2.46 -11.26
CA ILE A 406 -6.06 2.44 -9.92
C ILE A 406 -4.59 2.83 -10.01
N THR A 407 -3.85 2.20 -10.94
CA THR A 407 -2.42 2.49 -11.13
C THR A 407 -2.21 3.94 -11.54
N GLU A 408 -3.07 4.46 -12.43
CA GLU A 408 -3.08 5.87 -12.84
C GLU A 408 -3.39 6.82 -11.67
N ALA A 409 -4.41 6.53 -10.86
CA ALA A 409 -4.76 7.35 -9.70
C ALA A 409 -3.62 7.41 -8.67
N VAL A 410 -2.99 6.26 -8.39
CA VAL A 410 -1.85 6.18 -7.45
C VAL A 410 -0.60 6.83 -8.02
N SER A 411 -0.35 6.68 -9.34
CA SER A 411 0.75 7.37 -10.03
C SER A 411 0.53 8.88 -10.08
N SER A 412 -0.73 9.31 -10.05
CA SER A 412 -1.16 10.70 -9.87
C SER A 412 -1.20 11.11 -8.39
N GLY A 413 -0.57 10.30 -7.52
CA GLY A 413 -0.32 10.54 -6.10
C GLY A 413 -1.52 10.43 -5.15
N ALA A 414 -2.64 9.81 -5.57
CA ALA A 414 -3.71 9.47 -4.65
C ALA A 414 -3.26 8.45 -3.60
N THR A 415 -3.62 8.70 -2.34
CA THR A 415 -3.36 7.75 -1.25
C THR A 415 -4.36 6.61 -1.30
N ILE A 416 -3.91 5.36 -1.23
CA ILE A 416 -4.82 4.21 -1.12
C ILE A 416 -5.37 4.17 0.30
N THR A 417 -6.69 4.14 0.43
CA THR A 417 -7.39 3.95 1.70
C THR A 417 -8.13 2.61 1.66
N ALA A 418 -7.70 1.66 2.49
CA ALA A 418 -8.21 0.31 2.46
C ALA A 418 -9.62 0.21 3.07
N LYS A 419 -10.42 -0.72 2.54
CA LYS A 419 -11.65 -1.22 3.19
C LYS A 419 -11.28 -1.92 4.50
N ARG A 420 -12.05 -1.68 5.57
CA ARG A 420 -11.97 -2.45 6.82
C ARG A 420 -12.56 -3.84 6.59
N GLY A 421 -11.79 -4.86 6.95
CA GLY A 421 -12.11 -6.25 6.64
C GLY A 421 -11.67 -6.65 5.23
N PHE A 422 -11.75 -7.95 4.95
CA PHE A 422 -11.17 -8.50 3.73
C PHE A 422 -11.92 -8.07 2.46
N PRO A 423 -11.19 -7.90 1.34
CA PRO A 423 -11.81 -7.82 0.03
C PRO A 423 -12.50 -9.15 -0.31
N ASP A 424 -13.50 -9.11 -1.18
CA ASP A 424 -14.22 -10.32 -1.62
C ASP A 424 -13.29 -11.32 -2.33
N ILE A 425 -12.18 -10.83 -2.90
CA ILE A 425 -11.13 -11.62 -3.52
C ILE A 425 -9.83 -11.35 -2.78
N ILE A 426 -9.32 -12.35 -2.06
CA ILE A 426 -7.98 -12.34 -1.46
C ILE A 426 -7.05 -13.09 -2.41
N MET A 427 -5.98 -12.44 -2.86
CA MET A 427 -5.03 -13.06 -3.77
C MET A 427 -4.09 -14.01 -2.99
N PRO A 428 -3.74 -15.19 -3.51
CA PRO A 428 -2.75 -16.06 -2.88
C PRO A 428 -1.41 -15.34 -2.69
N GLY A 429 -0.92 -15.29 -1.45
CA GLY A 429 0.28 -14.55 -1.05
C GLY A 429 0.02 -13.15 -0.49
N ASP A 430 -1.23 -12.68 -0.49
CA ASP A 430 -1.63 -11.48 0.23
C ASP A 430 -1.70 -11.79 1.74
N VAL A 431 -0.70 -11.31 2.49
CA VAL A 431 -0.62 -11.46 3.95
C VAL A 431 -1.15 -10.19 4.57
N ARG A 432 -2.41 -10.25 5.02
CA ARG A 432 -3.08 -9.11 5.65
C ARG A 432 -3.36 -9.40 7.12
N ASN A 433 -2.52 -8.86 8.00
CA ASN A 433 -2.62 -8.95 9.45
C ASN A 433 -2.93 -7.57 10.06
N ASP A 434 -4.00 -6.94 9.59
CA ASP A 434 -4.39 -5.62 10.08
C ASP A 434 -5.11 -5.76 11.43
N LEU A 435 -4.52 -5.22 12.49
CA LEU A 435 -5.16 -5.13 13.79
C LEU A 435 -5.83 -3.75 13.92
N TYR A 436 -7.15 -3.71 13.97
CA TYR A 436 -7.89 -2.45 14.15
C TYR A 436 -8.18 -2.19 15.62
N LEU A 437 -7.71 -1.06 16.14
CA LEU A 437 -7.94 -0.62 17.51
C LEU A 437 -8.87 0.60 17.52
N THR A 438 -9.88 0.59 18.38
CA THR A 438 -10.71 1.77 18.63
C THR A 438 -10.47 2.27 20.05
N LEU A 439 -9.88 3.47 20.17
CA LEU A 439 -9.81 4.19 21.42
C LEU A 439 -11.19 4.78 21.69
N GLU A 440 -11.98 4.08 22.52
CA GLU A 440 -13.39 4.40 22.72
C GLU A 440 -13.57 5.53 23.74
N ARG A 441 -13.27 5.25 25.02
CA ARG A 441 -13.46 6.17 26.14
C ARG A 441 -12.50 5.90 27.29
N ALA A 442 -12.39 6.85 28.20
CA ALA A 442 -11.76 6.65 29.50
C ALA A 442 -12.52 7.43 30.58
N GLU A 443 -12.31 7.07 31.84
CA GLU A 443 -12.89 7.73 33.00
C GLU A 443 -11.80 7.97 34.05
N PHE A 444 -11.69 9.22 34.50
CA PHE A 444 -10.68 9.63 35.47
C PHE A 444 -11.30 10.37 36.64
N GLU A 445 -10.82 10.08 37.84
CA GLU A 445 -11.23 10.82 39.02
C GLU A 445 -10.74 12.28 38.97
N ARG A 446 -11.57 13.19 39.50
CA ARG A 446 -11.23 14.61 39.61
C ARG A 446 -10.16 14.90 40.66
N GLY A 447 -9.90 13.97 41.59
CA GLY A 447 -8.81 14.02 42.56
C GLY A 447 -8.78 15.32 43.38
N GLY A 448 -9.93 15.76 43.87
CA GLY A 448 -10.07 16.96 44.73
C GLY A 448 -9.84 18.31 44.05
N LYS A 449 -9.58 18.37 42.74
CA LYS A 449 -9.36 19.64 42.01
C LYS A 449 -10.67 20.28 41.55
N SER A 450 -10.69 21.61 41.49
CA SER A 450 -11.86 22.38 41.03
C SER A 450 -12.10 22.34 39.52
N THR A 451 -11.14 21.88 38.70
CA THR A 451 -11.30 21.74 37.25
C THR A 451 -10.96 20.32 36.79
N ALA A 452 -11.66 19.84 35.78
CA ALA A 452 -11.36 18.57 35.13
C ALA A 452 -10.09 18.68 34.27
N LYS A 453 -9.45 17.55 34.01
CA LYS A 453 -8.24 17.45 33.18
C LYS A 453 -8.60 17.62 31.71
N ASN A 454 -7.69 18.22 30.94
CA ASN A 454 -7.63 18.07 29.49
C ASN A 454 -6.81 16.81 29.21
N VAL A 455 -7.46 15.70 28.87
CA VAL A 455 -6.79 14.40 28.74
C VAL A 455 -6.32 14.18 27.30
N LEU A 456 -5.03 13.90 27.15
CA LEU A 456 -4.40 13.39 25.94
C LEU A 456 -4.05 11.92 26.15
N ALA A 457 -4.54 11.04 25.29
CA ALA A 457 -4.11 9.66 25.22
C ALA A 457 -3.09 9.48 24.08
N THR A 458 -1.94 8.89 24.39
CA THR A 458 -0.89 8.54 23.42
C THR A 458 -0.86 7.02 23.27
N VAL A 459 -1.17 6.51 22.08
CA VAL A 459 -1.16 5.06 21.77
C VAL A 459 0.14 4.70 21.05
N SER A 460 0.87 3.71 21.55
CA SER A 460 2.10 3.18 20.98
C SER A 460 2.16 1.66 21.12
N VAL A 461 2.92 0.99 20.26
CA VAL A 461 3.18 -0.46 20.36
C VAL A 461 4.62 -0.67 20.78
N HIS A 462 4.82 -1.60 21.71
CA HIS A 462 6.14 -1.91 22.25
C HIS A 462 6.38 -3.41 22.24
N ASP A 463 7.65 -3.81 22.28
CA ASP A 463 8.07 -5.19 22.51
C ASP A 463 8.13 -5.57 24.00
N ASN A 464 8.53 -6.80 24.29
CA ASN A 464 8.69 -7.32 25.66
C ASN A 464 9.81 -6.64 26.49
N THR A 465 10.68 -5.86 25.87
CA THR A 465 11.73 -5.10 26.56
C THR A 465 11.26 -3.70 26.93
N GLY A 466 10.22 -3.20 26.25
CA GLY A 466 9.66 -1.86 26.41
C GLY A 466 10.06 -0.91 25.28
N GLN A 467 10.84 -1.38 24.30
CA GLN A 467 11.22 -0.60 23.13
C GLN A 467 10.02 -0.40 22.22
N VAL A 468 9.92 0.80 21.64
CA VAL A 468 8.80 1.16 20.76
C VAL A 468 9.02 0.53 19.38
N ILE A 469 8.00 -0.12 18.86
CA ILE A 469 7.97 -0.60 17.48
C ILE A 469 7.59 0.59 16.59
N ASN A 470 8.53 1.05 15.77
CA ASN A 470 8.34 2.23 14.94
C ASN A 470 7.41 1.96 13.75
N GLU A 471 6.77 3.03 13.25
CA GLU A 471 5.97 3.02 12.01
C GLU A 471 4.84 1.98 11.96
N CYS A 472 4.35 1.53 13.11
CA CYS A 472 3.31 0.50 13.19
C CYS A 472 1.92 1.03 13.54
N VAL A 473 1.79 2.30 13.97
CA VAL A 473 0.52 2.91 14.36
C VAL A 473 0.00 3.83 13.27
N TRP A 474 -1.19 3.55 12.77
CA TRP A 474 -1.81 4.27 11.66
C TRP A 474 -3.10 4.95 12.11
N GLY A 475 -3.07 6.28 12.23
CA GLY A 475 -4.26 7.09 12.50
C GLY A 475 -5.09 7.42 11.26
N ALA A 476 -4.48 7.28 10.09
CA ALA A 476 -5.06 7.48 8.76
C ALA A 476 -4.17 6.78 7.71
N SER A 477 -4.69 6.56 6.52
CA SER A 477 -3.98 6.09 5.34
C SER A 477 -2.81 7.01 4.97
N GLY A 478 -1.79 6.44 4.31
CA GLY A 478 -0.61 7.18 3.86
C GLY A 478 0.65 6.60 4.49
N ASN A 479 1.08 7.18 5.61
CA ASN A 479 2.29 6.76 6.32
C ASN A 479 1.97 6.32 7.75
N GLY A 480 2.71 5.32 8.23
CA GLY A 480 2.72 4.91 9.62
C GLY A 480 3.30 5.99 10.53
N SER A 481 3.20 5.74 11.83
CA SER A 481 3.81 6.54 12.87
C SER A 481 4.23 5.62 14.02
N THR A 482 5.19 6.07 14.81
CA THR A 482 5.59 5.42 16.06
C THR A 482 4.51 5.50 17.14
N CYS A 483 3.69 6.56 17.13
CA CYS A 483 2.58 6.72 18.07
C CYS A 483 1.41 7.51 17.47
N TYR A 484 0.27 7.44 18.15
CA TYR A 484 -0.93 8.23 17.86
C TYR A 484 -1.33 9.09 19.06
N GLU A 485 -1.65 10.36 18.80
CA GLU A 485 -2.18 11.30 19.80
C GLU A 485 -3.67 11.54 19.58
N SER A 486 -4.47 11.26 20.61
CA SER A 486 -5.92 11.46 20.60
C SER A 486 -6.32 12.93 20.50
N LEU A 487 -7.61 13.16 20.24
CA LEU A 487 -8.26 14.42 20.54
C LEU A 487 -8.19 14.74 22.03
N VAL A 488 -8.12 16.02 22.35
CA VAL A 488 -8.17 16.54 23.71
C VAL A 488 -9.45 17.35 23.87
N LEU A 489 -10.36 16.86 24.70
CA LEU A 489 -11.60 17.56 25.04
C LEU A 489 -11.36 18.51 26.21
N TYR A 490 -11.92 19.71 26.14
CA TYR A 490 -11.68 20.75 27.15
C TYR A 490 -12.37 20.40 28.47
N HIS A 491 -11.59 20.37 29.54
CA HIS A 491 -12.03 20.08 30.91
C HIS A 491 -12.97 18.86 30.98
N ASN A 492 -12.55 17.74 30.39
CA ASN A 492 -13.34 16.51 30.38
C ASN A 492 -12.55 15.34 30.98
N ASN A 493 -12.99 14.87 32.14
CA ASN A 493 -12.44 13.71 32.84
C ASN A 493 -12.96 12.37 32.32
N SER A 494 -14.01 12.38 31.50
CA SER A 494 -14.60 11.18 30.93
C SER A 494 -14.64 11.30 29.39
N PRO A 495 -13.48 11.43 28.73
CA PRO A 495 -13.45 11.65 27.29
C PRO A 495 -13.99 10.44 26.54
N LEU A 496 -14.87 10.72 25.57
CA LEU A 496 -15.35 9.78 24.55
C LEU A 496 -14.67 10.17 23.24
N TRP A 497 -13.68 9.39 22.81
CA TRP A 497 -12.88 9.69 21.61
C TRP A 497 -13.51 9.09 20.36
N GLY A 498 -13.86 7.80 20.38
CA GLY A 498 -14.29 7.08 19.18
C GLY A 498 -13.23 7.09 18.06
N GLU A 499 -11.94 7.14 18.44
CA GLU A 499 -10.83 7.24 17.50
C GLU A 499 -10.34 5.86 17.07
N GLN A 500 -10.30 5.61 15.76
CA GLN A 500 -9.94 4.34 15.15
C GLN A 500 -8.55 4.39 14.55
N LEU A 501 -7.79 3.34 14.82
CA LEU A 501 -6.41 3.14 14.45
C LEU A 501 -6.25 1.77 13.77
N ARG A 502 -5.25 1.66 12.91
CA ARG A 502 -4.73 0.37 12.43
C ARG A 502 -3.32 0.16 12.98
N LEU A 503 -3.04 -1.05 13.43
CA LEU A 503 -1.75 -1.48 13.94
C LEU A 503 -1.17 -2.52 12.98
N THR A 504 0.03 -2.26 12.45
CA THR A 504 0.75 -3.16 11.55
C THR A 504 1.99 -3.71 12.26
N VAL A 505 1.77 -4.62 13.20
CA VAL A 505 2.84 -5.18 14.03
C VAL A 505 3.54 -6.31 13.26
N PRO A 506 4.87 -6.29 13.12
CA PRO A 506 5.62 -7.35 12.46
C PRO A 506 5.38 -8.72 13.11
N LEU A 507 5.20 -9.77 12.30
CA LEU A 507 4.81 -11.11 12.77
C LEU A 507 5.82 -11.73 13.76
N ASP A 508 7.10 -11.45 13.57
CA ASP A 508 8.22 -11.89 14.41
C ASP A 508 8.19 -11.26 15.80
N THR A 509 7.61 -10.06 15.94
CA THR A 509 7.50 -9.35 17.22
C THR A 509 6.10 -9.47 17.85
N PHE A 510 5.08 -9.85 17.07
CA PHE A 510 3.68 -9.88 17.49
C PHE A 510 3.44 -10.69 18.77
N THR A 511 4.09 -11.84 18.91
CA THR A 511 3.95 -12.75 20.06
C THR A 511 4.32 -12.10 21.39
N HIS A 512 5.20 -11.10 21.35
CA HIS A 512 5.77 -10.43 22.52
C HIS A 512 5.43 -8.95 22.58
N ALA A 513 4.62 -8.47 21.64
CA ALA A 513 4.22 -7.08 21.55
C ALA A 513 2.99 -6.77 22.40
N HIS A 514 2.89 -5.51 22.82
CA HIS A 514 1.73 -4.97 23.53
C HIS A 514 1.46 -3.54 23.12
N VAL A 515 0.19 -3.14 23.19
CA VAL A 515 -0.23 -1.75 23.08
C VAL A 515 -0.04 -1.09 24.44
N ARG A 516 0.53 0.11 24.46
CA ARG A 516 0.58 0.99 25.63
C ARG A 516 -0.19 2.28 25.32
N ILE A 517 -1.01 2.71 26.26
CA ILE A 517 -1.78 3.95 26.20
C ILE A 517 -1.32 4.82 27.37
N GLU A 518 -0.68 5.94 27.09
CA GLU A 518 -0.22 6.88 28.11
C GLU A 518 -1.17 8.07 28.21
N PHE A 519 -1.58 8.42 29.42
CA PHE A 519 -2.50 9.53 29.67
C PHE A 519 -1.77 10.74 30.24
N ARG A 520 -1.85 11.85 29.52
CA ARG A 520 -1.21 13.12 29.87
C ARG A 520 -2.25 14.22 30.05
N HIS A 521 -2.00 15.09 31.02
CA HIS A 521 -2.76 16.32 31.19
C HIS A 521 -2.11 17.44 30.38
N CYS A 522 -2.88 18.05 29.47
CA CYS A 522 -2.47 19.23 28.71
C CYS A 522 -2.88 20.52 29.45
N SER A 523 -1.93 21.20 30.09
CA SER A 523 -2.20 22.48 30.75
C SER A 523 -2.55 23.56 29.72
N THR A 524 -3.63 24.29 29.92
CA THR A 524 -3.98 25.44 29.07
C THR A 524 -3.16 26.69 29.41
N ARG A 525 -2.45 26.69 30.55
CA ARG A 525 -1.70 27.84 31.06
C ARG A 525 -0.21 27.76 30.70
N ASP A 526 0.35 26.56 30.72
CA ASP A 526 1.80 26.33 30.62
C ASP A 526 2.20 25.91 29.19
N LYS A 527 3.05 26.71 28.53
CA LYS A 527 3.29 26.62 27.07
C LYS A 527 3.76 25.24 26.58
N ASN A 528 4.44 24.44 27.42
CA ASN A 528 5.07 23.18 26.99
C ASN A 528 4.73 21.96 27.87
N GLU A 529 3.89 22.11 28.90
CA GLU A 529 3.71 21.02 29.87
C GLU A 529 2.61 20.04 29.47
N ARG A 530 3.01 18.80 29.17
CA ARG A 530 2.13 17.63 29.09
C ARG A 530 2.52 16.66 30.19
N LYS A 531 1.77 16.68 31.30
CA LYS A 531 2.14 15.92 32.50
C LYS A 531 1.52 14.52 32.46
N LEU A 532 2.37 13.48 32.43
CA LEU A 532 1.93 12.09 32.60
C LEU A 532 1.28 11.93 33.98
N PHE A 533 0.15 11.21 34.03
CA PHE A 533 -0.50 10.87 35.30
C PHE A 533 -0.98 9.42 35.38
N GLY A 534 -1.00 8.71 34.25
CA GLY A 534 -1.33 7.29 34.24
C GLY A 534 -1.10 6.64 32.88
N PHE A 535 -1.21 5.33 32.85
CA PHE A 535 -1.11 4.53 31.64
C PHE A 535 -1.96 3.27 31.73
N SER A 536 -2.25 2.69 30.59
CA SER A 536 -2.85 1.37 30.42
C SER A 536 -2.05 0.58 29.39
N PHE A 537 -2.19 -0.73 29.38
CA PHE A 537 -1.58 -1.57 28.36
C PHE A 537 -2.46 -2.78 28.06
N ALA A 538 -2.30 -3.37 26.88
CA ALA A 538 -2.94 -4.60 26.47
C ALA A 538 -1.96 -5.46 25.67
N ARG A 539 -1.76 -6.70 26.09
CA ARG A 539 -0.88 -7.64 25.39
C ARG A 539 -1.58 -8.15 24.13
N LEU A 540 -0.86 -8.24 23.02
CA LEU A 540 -1.45 -8.70 21.75
C LEU A 540 -1.63 -10.23 21.69
N MET A 541 -0.96 -10.95 22.59
CA MET A 541 -1.05 -12.40 22.72
C MET A 541 -1.38 -12.82 24.16
N GLU A 542 -2.40 -13.66 24.30
CA GLU A 542 -2.79 -14.30 25.55
C GLU A 542 -1.71 -15.30 26.01
N ALA A 543 -1.75 -15.69 27.28
CA ALA A 543 -0.78 -16.66 27.83
C ALA A 543 -0.93 -18.06 27.19
N SER A 544 -2.10 -18.34 26.62
CA SER A 544 -2.41 -19.55 25.84
C SER A 544 -1.68 -19.62 24.49
N GLY A 545 -1.07 -18.51 24.04
CA GLY A 545 -0.52 -18.38 22.68
C GLY A 545 -1.55 -17.94 21.64
N ALA A 546 -2.82 -17.78 22.02
CA ALA A 546 -3.84 -17.21 21.16
C ALA A 546 -3.69 -15.67 21.05
N THR A 547 -4.05 -15.10 19.91
CA THR A 547 -4.13 -13.64 19.75
C THR A 547 -5.22 -13.06 20.66
N LEU A 548 -5.04 -11.81 21.09
CA LEU A 548 -6.06 -11.09 21.85
C LEU A 548 -7.40 -11.13 21.11
N ARG A 549 -8.47 -11.52 21.82
CA ARG A 549 -9.80 -11.68 21.23
C ARG A 549 -10.37 -10.35 20.73
N ASP A 550 -11.06 -10.40 19.60
CA ASP A 550 -11.85 -9.27 19.11
C ASP A 550 -12.98 -8.94 20.09
N GLY A 551 -13.09 -7.66 20.45
CA GLY A 551 -14.12 -7.20 21.37
C GLY A 551 -13.74 -5.93 22.12
N ALA A 552 -14.60 -5.55 23.06
CA ALA A 552 -14.32 -4.47 24.00
C ALA A 552 -13.41 -4.97 25.12
N HIS A 553 -12.38 -4.18 25.46
CA HIS A 553 -11.43 -4.47 26.52
C HIS A 553 -11.40 -3.34 27.53
N GLU A 554 -11.84 -3.60 28.76
CA GLU A 554 -11.79 -2.65 29.87
C GLU A 554 -10.44 -2.76 30.57
N LEU A 555 -9.54 -1.82 30.24
CA LEU A 555 -8.18 -1.82 30.77
C LEU A 555 -8.09 -1.06 32.09
N TYR A 556 -7.26 -1.57 33.00
CA TYR A 556 -6.90 -0.80 34.20
C TYR A 556 -6.05 0.40 33.85
N VAL A 557 -6.27 1.50 34.57
CA VAL A 557 -5.44 2.70 34.52
C VAL A 557 -4.51 2.68 35.71
N TYR A 558 -3.24 2.41 35.46
CA TYR A 558 -2.19 2.49 36.47
C TYR A 558 -1.75 3.93 36.64
N LYS A 559 -1.65 4.39 37.88
CA LYS A 559 -1.15 5.72 38.19
C LYS A 559 0.34 5.77 37.89
N CYS A 560 0.78 6.80 37.19
CA CYS A 560 2.20 6.96 36.86
C CYS A 560 2.50 8.42 36.57
N ASP A 561 3.31 9.04 37.43
CA ASP A 561 3.72 10.43 37.26
C ASP A 561 5.15 10.56 36.70
N ASP A 562 5.90 9.44 36.65
CA ASP A 562 7.30 9.37 36.19
C ASP A 562 7.43 8.47 34.94
N PRO A 563 7.70 9.03 33.75
CA PRO A 563 7.82 8.26 32.52
C PRO A 563 9.01 7.30 32.51
N SER A 564 10.05 7.53 33.34
CA SER A 564 11.23 6.64 33.37
C SER A 564 10.89 5.24 33.86
N LYS A 565 9.87 5.11 34.72
CA LYS A 565 9.34 3.80 35.17
C LYS A 565 8.78 2.96 34.04
N LEU A 566 8.33 3.59 32.95
CA LEU A 566 7.79 2.92 31.76
C LEU A 566 8.88 2.56 30.73
N ALA A 567 10.14 2.94 30.96
CA ALA A 567 11.23 2.63 30.04
C ALA A 567 11.51 1.13 29.97
N THR A 568 11.37 0.44 31.10
CA THR A 568 11.39 -1.02 31.17
C THR A 568 9.96 -1.53 31.11
N ALA A 569 9.70 -2.60 30.36
CA ALA A 569 8.38 -3.25 30.32
C ALA A 569 8.05 -4.06 31.60
N SER A 570 8.55 -3.66 32.77
CA SER A 570 8.32 -4.34 34.05
C SER A 570 6.83 -4.39 34.42
N TYR A 571 6.05 -3.38 34.04
CA TYR A 571 4.60 -3.34 34.23
C TYR A 571 3.84 -4.49 33.54
N LEU A 572 4.46 -5.22 32.60
CA LEU A 572 3.84 -6.39 31.97
C LEU A 572 3.58 -7.56 32.92
N SER A 573 4.11 -7.55 34.15
CA SER A 573 3.72 -8.54 35.17
C SER A 573 2.38 -8.23 35.84
N LEU A 574 1.89 -6.98 35.73
CA LEU A 574 0.60 -6.56 36.27
C LEU A 574 -0.56 -7.08 35.40
N ALA A 575 -1.78 -7.10 35.92
CA ALA A 575 -2.96 -7.45 35.14
C ALA A 575 -3.34 -6.30 34.20
N SER A 576 -3.58 -6.54 32.91
CA SER A 576 -4.05 -5.47 32.01
C SER A 576 -5.52 -5.11 32.21
N CYS A 577 -6.34 -6.09 32.61
CA CYS A 577 -7.79 -5.99 32.77
C CYS A 577 -8.28 -7.04 33.78
N ALA A 578 -9.56 -7.00 34.14
CA ALA A 578 -10.14 -7.91 35.13
C ALA A 578 -10.09 -9.40 34.76
N SER A 579 -10.13 -9.72 33.46
CA SER A 579 -10.05 -11.10 32.97
C SER A 579 -8.61 -11.60 32.79
N ASP A 580 -7.61 -10.74 32.94
CA ASP A 580 -6.21 -11.08 32.78
C ASP A 580 -5.60 -11.49 34.13
N SER A 581 -5.02 -12.69 34.18
CA SER A 581 -4.29 -13.16 35.35
C SER A 581 -2.89 -12.55 35.37
N ALA A 582 -2.47 -11.98 36.50
CA ALA A 582 -1.11 -11.45 36.66
C ALA A 582 -0.07 -12.52 36.27
N ARG A 583 0.84 -12.17 35.35
CA ARG A 583 1.89 -13.09 34.87
C ARG A 583 3.09 -13.03 35.82
N MET A 584 3.79 -14.15 36.00
CA MET A 584 5.01 -14.19 36.83
C MET A 584 6.01 -13.11 36.37
N ALA A 585 6.63 -12.43 37.34
CA ALA A 585 7.59 -11.37 37.07
C ALA A 585 8.76 -11.88 36.20
N PRO A 586 9.30 -11.05 35.28
CA PRO A 586 10.52 -11.41 34.57
C PRO A 586 11.66 -11.66 35.58
N VAL A 587 12.61 -12.51 35.19
CA VAL A 587 13.70 -13.10 36.00
C VAL A 587 14.56 -12.08 36.78
N ASN A 588 14.42 -10.78 36.50
CA ASN A 588 15.15 -9.69 37.16
C ASN A 588 14.57 -9.23 38.51
N GLY A 589 13.53 -9.87 39.05
CA GLY A 589 13.18 -9.80 40.49
C GLY A 589 12.67 -8.46 41.05
N VAL A 590 12.46 -7.42 40.24
CA VAL A 590 11.88 -6.15 40.71
C VAL A 590 10.37 -6.16 40.48
N ALA A 591 9.60 -6.18 41.58
CA ALA A 591 8.15 -5.99 41.51
C ALA A 591 7.83 -4.55 41.08
N PRO A 592 7.06 -4.33 40.01
CA PRO A 592 6.69 -2.99 39.58
C PRO A 592 5.74 -2.34 40.61
N SER A 593 6.08 -1.13 41.08
CA SER A 593 5.21 -0.31 41.95
C SER A 593 4.63 0.87 41.16
N PHE A 594 3.37 0.78 40.77
CA PHE A 594 2.61 1.82 40.05
C PHE A 594 1.34 2.19 40.79
#